data_AF-A0A545SRT4-F1
#
_entry.id   AF-A0A545SRT4-F1
#
_cell.length_a   1.000
_cell.length_b   1.000
_cell.length_c   1.000
_cell.angle_alpha   90.00
_cell.angle_beta   90.00
_cell.angle_gamma   90.00
#
_symmetry.space_group_name_H-M   'P 1'
#
loop_
_entity.id
_entity.type
_entity.pdbx_description
1 polymer ?
#
loop_
_entity_poly.entity_id
_entity_poly.type
_entity_poly.pdbx_seq_one_letter_code
_entity_poly.pdbx_strand_id
1 'polypeptide(L)'
;MKLISLIVIMMAALPAYAANRQCPQVDCDCDGVVGAEWQKECRNHEKALIKACVANKGKPTSYCRVQGLDAFPVALSVKPKRHPTVDEAGIEALQEQIKSFVWSVGQDSHAAEVLEKRGDYAQALSQYKSEEKTLGKIHQLHHQIAQSWIALQNPEEALDYWEDVANSGRKNEKGGLADIKALWSIWQSNRVAKDQKRTVQLLAMRRMRNLGNQMERLADAHSRSQQMEKAAEYWQLAADMAEQLAVWKQQVKDKPAFVRYYRNQAAARWNKAALFWRQTEAAEEQADFARNEAERILNGTEQKSIADL
;
A
#
# COMPACT_ATOMS: atom_id res chain seq x y z
N MET A 1 36.56 27.02 62.04
CA MET A 1 36.45 25.99 60.99
C MET A 1 35.23 26.29 60.13
N LYS A 2 35.43 26.72 58.87
CA LYS A 2 34.36 27.00 57.91
C LYS A 2 34.12 25.75 57.07
N LEU A 3 32.97 25.09 57.23
CA LEU A 3 32.51 24.03 56.34
C LEU A 3 31.70 24.66 55.21
N ILE A 4 32.29 24.69 54.01
CA ILE A 4 31.63 25.08 52.76
C ILE A 4 30.92 23.83 52.26
N SER A 5 29.58 23.78 52.37
CA SER A 5 28.76 22.76 51.75
C SER A 5 28.63 23.06 50.25
N LEU A 6 29.32 22.26 49.44
CA LEU A 6 29.19 22.21 48.00
C LEU A 6 27.90 21.44 47.66
N ILE A 7 26.82 22.14 47.34
CA ILE A 7 25.61 21.53 46.76
C ILE A 7 25.81 21.50 45.24
N VAL A 8 26.26 20.35 44.72
CA VAL A 8 26.30 20.06 43.29
C VAL A 8 24.90 19.59 42.89
N ILE A 9 24.16 20.46 42.21
CA ILE A 9 22.87 20.12 41.59
C ILE A 9 23.18 19.26 40.36
N MET A 10 22.98 17.95 40.47
CA MET A 10 22.85 17.04 39.33
C MET A 10 21.56 17.42 38.58
N MET A 11 21.67 18.29 37.56
CA MET A 11 20.66 18.38 36.50
C MET A 11 20.76 17.12 35.65
N ALA A 12 20.01 16.09 36.05
CA ALA A 12 19.84 14.87 35.27
C ALA A 12 19.22 15.21 33.90
N ALA A 13 19.92 14.81 32.85
CA ALA A 13 19.48 14.90 31.48
C ALA A 13 18.23 14.04 31.26
N LEU A 14 17.07 14.68 31.05
CA LEU A 14 15.88 14.04 30.51
C LEU A 14 15.41 14.76 29.22
N PRO A 15 15.98 14.47 28.03
CA PRO A 15 15.39 14.98 26.79
C PRO A 15 14.84 13.91 25.82
N ALA A 16 14.93 12.61 26.11
CA ALA A 16 14.57 11.59 25.10
C ALA A 16 13.06 11.23 25.04
N TYR A 17 12.32 11.33 26.15
CA TYR A 17 10.91 10.88 26.19
C TYR A 17 9.89 11.92 25.70
N ALA A 18 10.28 13.20 25.57
CA ALA A 18 9.34 14.26 25.13
C ALA A 18 9.15 14.30 23.60
N ALA A 19 10.13 13.82 22.81
CA ALA A 19 10.09 13.90 21.34
C ALA A 19 9.02 12.98 20.73
N ASN A 20 8.75 11.81 21.32
CA ASN A 20 7.80 10.85 20.74
C ASN A 20 6.33 11.34 20.80
N ARG A 21 6.00 12.26 21.71
CA ARG A 21 4.66 12.87 21.77
C ARG A 21 4.39 13.87 20.64
N GLN A 22 5.42 14.36 19.95
CA GLN A 22 5.26 15.41 18.94
C GLN A 22 4.90 14.87 17.55
N CYS A 23 5.08 13.58 17.31
CA CYS A 23 4.71 12.90 16.06
C CYS A 23 4.11 11.51 16.32
N PRO A 24 2.96 11.42 17.01
CA PRO A 24 2.30 10.12 17.29
C PRO A 24 1.78 9.43 16.03
N GLN A 25 1.88 10.10 14.88
CA GLN A 25 1.50 9.60 13.57
C GLN A 25 2.68 8.92 12.86
N VAL A 26 3.79 8.61 13.54
CA VAL A 26 4.92 7.86 12.98
C VAL A 26 5.17 6.68 13.89
N ASP A 27 4.90 5.49 13.37
CA ASP A 27 5.14 4.20 13.99
C ASP A 27 5.46 3.23 12.86
N CYS A 28 6.72 2.87 12.67
CA CYS A 28 7.11 1.96 11.60
C CYS A 28 6.93 0.48 11.95
N ASP A 29 6.34 0.17 13.12
CA ASP A 29 6.13 -1.19 13.61
C ASP A 29 7.42 -2.02 13.52
N CYS A 30 8.52 -1.47 14.04
CA CYS A 30 9.85 -2.07 13.89
C CYS A 30 10.03 -3.36 14.69
N ASP A 31 9.16 -3.63 15.66
CA ASP A 31 9.15 -4.90 16.40
C ASP A 31 8.48 -6.02 15.60
N GLY A 32 7.54 -5.70 14.70
CA GLY A 32 6.95 -6.62 13.73
C GLY A 32 7.88 -7.02 12.56
N VAL A 33 9.08 -6.43 12.46
CA VAL A 33 10.05 -6.75 11.40
C VAL A 33 10.91 -7.95 11.80
N VAL A 34 11.03 -8.94 10.92
CA VAL A 34 11.79 -10.19 11.19
C VAL A 34 13.29 -10.01 10.93
N GLY A 35 14.10 -10.13 11.99
CA GLY A 35 15.57 -10.14 11.94
C GLY A 35 16.22 -8.87 12.53
N ALA A 36 17.23 -9.06 13.39
CA ALA A 36 17.80 -7.99 14.21
C ALA A 36 18.37 -6.80 13.40
N GLU A 37 19.06 -7.07 12.29
CA GLU A 37 19.61 -6.03 11.42
C GLU A 37 18.50 -5.18 10.77
N TRP A 38 17.42 -5.81 10.30
CA TRP A 38 16.30 -5.10 9.67
C TRP A 38 15.51 -4.27 10.68
N GLN A 39 15.31 -4.81 11.89
CA GLN A 39 14.70 -4.05 12.98
C GLN A 39 15.55 -2.82 13.36
N LYS A 40 16.88 -2.96 13.39
CA LYS A 40 17.80 -1.85 13.65
C LYS A 40 17.73 -0.79 12.55
N GLU A 41 17.69 -1.20 11.29
CA GLU A 41 17.49 -0.30 10.15
C GLU A 41 16.15 0.43 10.24
N CYS A 42 15.06 -0.30 10.48
CA CYS A 42 13.72 0.26 10.69
C CYS A 42 13.74 1.33 11.78
N ARG A 43 14.30 1.02 12.96
CA ARG A 43 14.39 1.98 14.09
C ARG A 43 15.22 3.21 13.75
N ASN A 44 16.29 3.06 12.98
CA ASN A 44 17.11 4.20 12.54
C ASN A 44 16.33 5.11 11.60
N HIS A 45 15.61 4.52 10.64
CA HIS A 45 14.75 5.26 9.70
C HIS A 45 13.56 5.93 10.40
N GLU A 46 12.90 5.23 11.32
CA GLU A 46 11.81 5.77 12.14
C GLU A 46 12.27 6.98 12.94
N LYS A 47 13.42 6.91 13.62
CA LYS A 47 14.01 8.05 14.35
C LYS A 47 14.25 9.25 13.44
N ALA A 48 14.76 9.02 12.22
CA ALA A 48 14.96 10.08 11.24
C ALA A 48 13.63 10.70 10.78
N LEU A 49 12.61 9.85 10.57
CA LEU A 49 11.27 10.28 10.18
C LEU A 49 10.56 11.07 11.28
N ILE A 50 10.66 10.65 12.54
CA ILE A 50 10.16 11.40 13.70
C ILE A 50 10.83 12.77 13.76
N LYS A 51 12.16 12.84 13.65
CA LYS A 51 12.90 14.11 13.65
C LYS A 51 12.43 15.05 12.53
N ALA A 52 12.24 14.52 11.32
CA ALA A 52 11.75 15.30 10.18
C ALA A 52 10.28 15.74 10.35
N CYS A 53 9.45 14.88 10.93
CA CYS A 53 8.06 15.19 11.26
C CYS A 53 7.95 16.33 12.29
N VAL A 54 8.80 16.31 13.34
CA VAL A 54 8.85 17.38 14.35
C VAL A 54 9.27 18.70 13.70
N ALA A 55 10.31 18.68 12.85
CA ALA A 55 10.73 19.84 12.08
C ALA A 55 9.62 20.38 11.15
N ASN A 56 8.74 19.49 10.68
CA ASN A 56 7.59 19.81 9.83
C ASN A 56 6.27 19.96 10.61
N LYS A 57 6.32 20.48 11.84
CA LYS A 57 5.13 20.82 12.65
C LYS A 57 4.16 19.64 12.84
N GLY A 58 4.69 18.45 13.09
CA GLY A 58 3.90 17.25 13.36
C GLY A 58 3.37 16.53 12.13
N LYS A 59 3.80 16.92 10.92
CA LYS A 59 3.39 16.27 9.67
C LYS A 59 4.53 15.41 9.10
N PRO A 60 4.35 14.09 8.95
CA PRO A 60 5.38 13.24 8.34
C PRO A 60 5.78 13.72 6.95
N THR A 61 7.08 13.78 6.69
CA THR A 61 7.65 14.23 5.40
C THR A 61 8.12 13.07 4.51
N SER A 62 7.99 11.83 4.98
CA SER A 62 8.32 10.62 4.24
C SER A 62 7.46 9.44 4.74
N TYR A 63 7.71 8.26 4.22
CA TYR A 63 7.09 6.99 4.62
C TYR A 63 8.09 6.12 5.38
N CYS A 64 7.59 5.16 6.16
CA CYS A 64 8.39 4.04 6.63
C CYS A 64 8.94 3.26 5.43
N ARG A 65 10.21 2.88 5.49
CA ARG A 65 10.92 2.16 4.41
C ARG A 65 10.89 0.67 4.71
N VAL A 66 11.67 0.26 5.70
CA VAL A 66 11.53 -1.03 6.39
C VAL A 66 10.40 -0.86 7.41
N GLN A 67 9.43 -1.77 7.39
CA GLN A 67 8.18 -1.56 8.09
C GLN A 67 7.51 -2.88 8.48
N GLY A 68 6.89 -2.92 9.66
CA GLY A 68 6.07 -4.05 10.10
C GLY A 68 4.70 -4.08 9.42
N LEU A 69 3.80 -4.91 9.97
CA LEU A 69 2.46 -5.08 9.41
C LEU A 69 1.58 -3.85 9.63
N ASP A 70 1.69 -3.23 10.81
CA ASP A 70 0.82 -2.14 11.26
C ASP A 70 1.45 -0.75 11.11
N ALA A 71 2.57 -0.67 10.40
CA ALA A 71 3.33 0.56 10.22
C ALA A 71 2.51 1.71 9.61
N PHE A 72 2.87 2.93 9.98
CA PHE A 72 2.31 4.18 9.50
C PHE A 72 3.34 5.34 9.66
N PRO A 73 3.49 6.25 8.67
CA PRO A 73 2.83 6.27 7.37
C PRO A 73 3.52 5.34 6.36
N VAL A 74 2.71 4.66 5.54
CA VAL A 74 3.17 3.76 4.48
C VAL A 74 2.55 4.14 3.14
N ALA A 75 3.30 3.99 2.05
CA ALA A 75 2.84 4.35 0.71
C ALA A 75 1.95 3.27 0.06
N LEU A 76 1.00 2.72 0.83
CA LEU A 76 0.12 1.64 0.41
C LEU A 76 -1.30 2.16 0.12
N SER A 77 -2.03 1.44 -0.72
CA SER A 77 -3.43 1.69 -1.05
C SER A 77 -4.40 1.14 0.01
N VAL A 78 -4.07 -0.02 0.56
CA VAL A 78 -4.66 -0.64 1.74
C VAL A 78 -4.11 0.11 2.95
N LYS A 79 -5.03 0.70 3.71
CA LYS A 79 -4.69 1.43 4.92
C LYS A 79 -5.14 0.62 6.11
N PRO A 80 -4.28 0.38 7.11
CA PRO A 80 -4.72 -0.21 8.36
C PRO A 80 -5.77 0.73 8.96
N LYS A 81 -7.01 0.25 9.03
CA LYS A 81 -8.12 0.94 9.71
C LYS A 81 -8.78 -0.05 10.64
N ARG A 82 -9.04 0.41 11.87
CA ARG A 82 -9.93 -0.31 12.79
C ARG A 82 -11.36 -0.01 12.36
N HIS A 83 -12.10 -1.05 12.04
CA HIS A 83 -13.51 -0.95 11.74
C HIS A 83 -14.31 -1.25 13.02
N PRO A 84 -15.47 -0.61 13.22
CA PRO A 84 -16.34 -1.00 14.32
C PRO A 84 -16.80 -2.44 14.10
N THR A 85 -16.73 -3.24 15.15
CA THR A 85 -17.20 -4.63 15.13
C THR A 85 -18.72 -4.68 15.16
N VAL A 86 -19.29 -5.70 14.54
CA VAL A 86 -20.74 -5.98 14.53
C VAL A 86 -21.02 -7.39 15.08
N ASP A 87 -22.28 -7.68 15.37
CA ASP A 87 -22.73 -9.03 15.72
C ASP A 87 -22.89 -9.92 14.47
N GLU A 88 -23.32 -11.17 14.64
CA GLU A 88 -23.49 -12.13 13.55
C GLU A 88 -24.48 -11.64 12.48
N ALA A 89 -25.62 -11.08 12.90
CA ALA A 89 -26.60 -10.49 11.98
C ALA A 89 -26.00 -9.30 11.18
N GLY A 90 -25.15 -8.50 11.83
CA GLY A 90 -24.38 -7.47 11.16
C GLY A 90 -23.37 -8.03 10.15
N ILE A 91 -22.70 -9.15 10.46
CA ILE A 91 -21.79 -9.81 9.52
C ILE A 91 -22.55 -10.25 8.26
N GLU A 92 -23.70 -10.90 8.41
CA GLU A 92 -24.56 -11.31 7.28
C GLU A 92 -24.96 -10.10 6.42
N ALA A 93 -25.37 -9.00 7.06
CA ALA A 93 -25.72 -7.77 6.36
C ALA A 93 -24.54 -7.17 5.57
N LEU A 94 -23.33 -7.19 6.14
CA LEU A 94 -22.11 -6.75 5.44
C LEU A 94 -21.79 -7.66 4.25
N GLN A 95 -21.98 -8.98 4.38
CA GLN A 95 -21.78 -9.93 3.29
C GLN A 95 -22.76 -9.68 2.13
N GLU A 96 -24.05 -9.44 2.41
CA GLU A 96 -25.03 -9.07 1.39
C GLU A 96 -24.69 -7.74 0.71
N GLN A 97 -24.20 -6.76 1.48
CA GLN A 97 -23.70 -5.51 0.92
C GLN A 97 -22.52 -5.72 -0.03
N ILE A 98 -21.58 -6.61 0.33
CA ILE A 98 -20.45 -6.98 -0.54
C ILE A 98 -20.97 -7.61 -1.84
N LYS A 99 -21.94 -8.53 -1.79
CA LYS A 99 -22.52 -9.15 -2.99
C LYS A 99 -23.09 -8.10 -3.96
N SER A 100 -23.83 -7.12 -3.43
CA SER A 100 -24.33 -5.99 -4.24
C SER A 100 -23.20 -5.16 -4.87
N PHE A 101 -22.15 -4.86 -4.11
CA PHE A 101 -21.00 -4.12 -4.62
C PHE A 101 -20.19 -4.91 -5.65
N VAL A 102 -20.01 -6.22 -5.47
CA VAL A 102 -19.35 -7.10 -6.45
C VAL A 102 -20.12 -7.12 -7.76
N TRP A 103 -21.46 -7.21 -7.70
CA TRP A 103 -22.29 -7.11 -8.90
C TRP A 103 -22.12 -5.76 -9.60
N SER A 104 -22.17 -4.65 -8.86
CA SER A 104 -21.96 -3.29 -9.39
C SER A 104 -20.57 -3.13 -10.03
N VAL A 105 -19.52 -3.67 -9.40
CA VAL A 105 -18.17 -3.69 -9.96
C VAL A 105 -18.14 -4.46 -11.28
N GLY A 106 -18.82 -5.60 -11.38
CA GLY A 106 -18.94 -6.35 -12.62
C GLY A 106 -19.59 -5.55 -13.76
N GLN A 107 -20.65 -4.80 -13.45
CA GLN A 107 -21.31 -3.91 -14.43
C GLN A 107 -20.40 -2.75 -14.85
N ASP A 108 -19.74 -2.08 -13.89
CA ASP A 108 -18.81 -0.98 -14.15
C ASP A 108 -17.63 -1.44 -15.01
N SER A 109 -17.02 -2.61 -14.70
CA SER A 109 -15.93 -3.20 -15.49
C SER A 109 -16.37 -3.46 -16.93
N HIS A 110 -17.52 -4.11 -17.11
CA HIS A 110 -18.04 -4.44 -18.45
C HIS A 110 -18.33 -3.18 -19.26
N ALA A 111 -19.00 -2.19 -18.65
CA ALA A 111 -19.28 -0.91 -19.29
C ALA A 111 -17.99 -0.18 -19.68
N ALA A 112 -16.99 -0.16 -18.80
CA ALA A 112 -15.69 0.46 -19.07
C ALA A 112 -14.98 -0.18 -20.29
N GLU A 113 -14.97 -1.51 -20.37
CA GLU A 113 -14.39 -2.24 -21.50
C GLU A 113 -15.10 -1.94 -22.82
N VAL A 114 -16.44 -1.89 -22.82
CA VAL A 114 -17.23 -1.55 -24.01
C VAL A 114 -16.95 -0.12 -24.46
N LEU A 115 -16.89 0.83 -23.53
CA LEU A 115 -16.58 2.24 -23.81
C LEU A 115 -15.15 2.39 -24.36
N GLU A 116 -14.18 1.69 -23.76
CA GLU A 116 -12.78 1.70 -24.21
C GLU A 116 -12.66 1.18 -25.65
N LYS A 117 -13.30 0.06 -25.97
CA LYS A 117 -13.30 -0.54 -27.33
C LYS A 117 -13.95 0.38 -28.37
N ARG A 118 -14.89 1.24 -27.97
CA ARG A 118 -15.54 2.25 -28.83
C ARG A 118 -14.73 3.55 -28.96
N GLY A 119 -13.60 3.67 -28.25
CA GLY A 119 -12.79 4.89 -28.21
C GLY A 119 -13.34 5.98 -27.28
N ASP A 120 -14.35 5.68 -26.46
CA ASP A 120 -14.86 6.59 -25.44
C ASP A 120 -14.04 6.50 -24.14
N TYR A 121 -12.79 6.94 -24.25
CA TYR A 121 -11.82 6.83 -23.17
C TYR A 121 -12.17 7.68 -21.95
N ALA A 122 -12.93 8.76 -22.12
CA ALA A 122 -13.30 9.65 -21.03
C ALA A 122 -14.34 8.99 -20.12
N GLN A 123 -15.37 8.38 -20.72
CA GLN A 123 -16.36 7.63 -19.96
C GLN A 123 -15.76 6.35 -19.37
N ALA A 124 -14.93 5.61 -20.11
CA ALA A 124 -14.21 4.45 -19.59
C ALA A 124 -13.35 4.81 -18.35
N LEU A 125 -12.61 5.92 -18.41
CA LEU A 125 -11.84 6.44 -17.28
C LEU A 125 -12.72 6.78 -16.06
N SER A 126 -13.94 7.28 -16.28
CA SER A 126 -14.89 7.53 -15.21
C SER A 126 -15.36 6.23 -14.56
N GLN A 127 -15.68 5.21 -15.36
CA GLN A 127 -16.11 3.90 -14.85
C GLN A 127 -15.00 3.22 -14.04
N TYR A 128 -13.76 3.17 -14.54
CA TYR A 128 -12.63 2.62 -13.76
C TYR A 128 -12.31 3.41 -12.48
N LYS A 129 -12.71 4.69 -12.38
CA LYS A 129 -12.62 5.45 -11.11
C LYS A 129 -13.73 5.05 -10.13
N SER A 130 -14.95 4.81 -10.62
CA SER A 130 -16.07 4.32 -9.82
C SER A 130 -15.73 2.94 -9.27
N GLU A 131 -15.32 2.02 -10.15
CA GLU A 131 -14.96 0.66 -9.82
C GLU A 131 -13.92 0.59 -8.70
N GLU A 132 -12.81 1.32 -8.81
CA GLU A 132 -11.75 1.31 -7.79
C GLU A 132 -12.22 1.83 -6.43
N LYS A 133 -13.14 2.81 -6.40
CA LYS A 133 -13.72 3.28 -5.14
C LYS A 133 -14.57 2.19 -4.49
N THR A 134 -15.35 1.47 -5.29
CA THR A 134 -16.19 0.37 -4.81
C THR A 134 -15.35 -0.81 -4.34
N LEU A 135 -14.28 -1.17 -5.06
CA LEU A 135 -13.32 -2.19 -4.62
C LEU A 135 -12.63 -1.83 -3.30
N GLY A 136 -12.28 -0.55 -3.10
CA GLY A 136 -11.76 -0.07 -1.83
C GLY A 136 -12.74 -0.21 -0.66
N LYS A 137 -14.04 -0.02 -0.91
CA LYS A 137 -15.10 -0.24 0.10
C LYS A 137 -15.30 -1.72 0.39
N ILE A 138 -15.37 -2.57 -0.64
CA ILE A 138 -15.48 -4.03 -0.48
C ILE A 138 -14.35 -4.55 0.43
N HIS A 139 -13.12 -4.14 0.17
CA HIS A 139 -11.98 -4.55 0.99
C HIS A 139 -12.09 -4.09 2.46
N GLN A 140 -12.60 -2.88 2.72
CA GLN A 140 -12.87 -2.41 4.09
C GLN A 140 -13.95 -3.25 4.78
N LEU A 141 -14.98 -3.69 4.07
CA LEU A 141 -16.02 -4.55 4.61
C LEU A 141 -15.47 -5.94 4.95
N HIS A 142 -14.58 -6.50 4.12
CA HIS A 142 -13.89 -7.76 4.44
C HIS A 142 -13.13 -7.68 5.77
N HIS A 143 -12.38 -6.58 5.98
CA HIS A 143 -11.71 -6.33 7.26
C HIS A 143 -12.68 -6.23 8.42
N GLN A 144 -13.80 -5.52 8.25
CA GLN A 144 -14.80 -5.36 9.29
C GLN A 144 -15.42 -6.71 9.69
N ILE A 145 -15.73 -7.58 8.73
CA ILE A 145 -16.27 -8.92 8.98
C ILE A 145 -15.26 -9.75 9.78
N ALA A 146 -14.01 -9.84 9.32
CA ALA A 146 -12.99 -10.63 10.01
C ALA A 146 -12.69 -10.09 11.43
N GLN A 147 -12.64 -8.76 11.61
CA GLN A 147 -12.48 -8.15 12.94
C GLN A 147 -13.68 -8.46 13.86
N SER A 148 -14.89 -8.54 13.29
CA SER A 148 -16.10 -8.89 14.05
C SER A 148 -16.08 -10.35 14.50
N TRP A 149 -15.67 -11.28 13.64
CA TRP A 149 -15.47 -12.69 14.02
C TRP A 149 -14.46 -12.86 15.15
N ILE A 150 -13.31 -12.17 15.07
CA ILE A 150 -12.31 -12.17 16.15
C ILE A 150 -12.90 -11.62 17.46
N ALA A 151 -13.69 -10.54 17.39
CA ALA A 151 -14.32 -9.93 18.57
C ALA A 151 -15.41 -10.82 19.20
N LEU A 152 -16.09 -11.65 18.39
CA LEU A 152 -17.02 -12.69 18.82
C LEU A 152 -16.31 -13.96 19.33
N GLN A 153 -14.98 -13.90 19.52
CA GLN A 153 -14.14 -15.01 19.98
C GLN A 153 -14.14 -16.21 19.02
N ASN A 154 -14.34 -15.96 17.72
CA ASN A 154 -14.29 -16.98 16.68
C ASN A 154 -13.22 -16.65 15.62
N PRO A 155 -11.92 -16.73 15.96
CA PRO A 155 -10.84 -16.40 15.04
C PRO A 155 -10.69 -17.39 13.88
N GLU A 156 -11.21 -18.62 14.01
CA GLU A 156 -11.21 -19.63 12.95
C GLU A 156 -12.14 -19.20 11.80
N GLU A 157 -13.36 -18.73 12.10
CA GLU A 157 -14.24 -18.15 11.07
C GLU A 157 -13.64 -16.93 10.37
N ALA A 158 -12.84 -16.13 11.09
CA ALA A 158 -12.13 -15.02 10.47
C ALA A 158 -11.07 -15.51 9.47
N LEU A 159 -10.37 -16.61 9.78
CA LEU A 159 -9.37 -17.22 8.92
C LEU A 159 -10.02 -17.83 7.67
N ASP A 160 -11.05 -18.65 7.85
CA ASP A 160 -11.83 -19.29 6.78
C ASP A 160 -12.42 -18.24 5.84
N TYR A 161 -12.98 -17.17 6.41
CA TYR A 161 -13.47 -16.05 5.64
C TYR A 161 -12.39 -15.39 4.76
N TRP A 162 -11.18 -15.21 5.28
CA TRP A 162 -10.07 -14.66 4.48
C TRP A 162 -9.60 -15.63 3.41
N GLU A 163 -9.63 -16.93 3.65
CA GLU A 163 -9.35 -17.94 2.64
C GLU A 163 -10.35 -17.85 1.47
N ASP A 164 -11.65 -17.73 1.76
CA ASP A 164 -12.68 -17.51 0.75
C ASP A 164 -12.44 -16.22 -0.06
N VAL A 165 -12.09 -15.12 0.62
CA VAL A 165 -11.77 -13.84 -0.04
C VAL A 165 -10.55 -13.97 -0.93
N ALA A 166 -9.50 -14.63 -0.45
CA ALA A 166 -8.27 -14.84 -1.22
C ALA A 166 -8.52 -15.73 -2.46
N ASN A 167 -9.33 -16.77 -2.33
CA ASN A 167 -9.64 -17.71 -3.40
C ASN A 167 -10.66 -17.19 -4.42
N SER A 168 -11.56 -16.29 -4.01
CA SER A 168 -12.57 -15.67 -4.89
C SER A 168 -12.04 -14.49 -5.72
N GLY A 169 -10.80 -14.07 -5.47
CA GLY A 169 -10.12 -13.02 -6.24
C GLY A 169 -10.14 -13.28 -7.76
N ARG A 170 -10.47 -12.25 -8.56
CA ARG A 170 -10.52 -12.35 -10.03
C ARG A 170 -9.12 -12.68 -10.61
N LYS A 171 -8.93 -13.93 -11.07
CA LYS A 171 -7.69 -14.47 -11.65
C LYS A 171 -7.48 -14.16 -13.14
N ASN A 172 -7.44 -12.88 -13.55
CA ASN A 172 -7.05 -12.52 -14.92
C ASN A 172 -6.03 -11.37 -14.99
N GLU A 173 -4.97 -11.49 -14.21
CA GLU A 173 -3.87 -10.51 -14.11
C GLU A 173 -3.12 -10.31 -15.43
N LYS A 174 -2.78 -11.44 -16.09
CA LYS A 174 -1.98 -11.43 -17.33
C LYS A 174 -2.74 -10.77 -18.47
N GLY A 175 -4.05 -11.06 -18.62
CA GLY A 175 -4.89 -10.40 -19.62
C GLY A 175 -5.02 -8.90 -19.36
N GLY A 176 -5.28 -8.51 -18.11
CA GLY A 176 -5.39 -7.10 -17.73
C GLY A 176 -4.11 -6.30 -18.00
N LEU A 177 -2.93 -6.84 -17.67
CA LEU A 177 -1.66 -6.14 -17.90
C LEU A 177 -1.34 -5.94 -19.38
N ALA A 178 -1.64 -6.92 -20.23
CA ALA A 178 -1.43 -6.83 -21.68
C ALA A 178 -2.27 -5.70 -22.28
N ASP A 179 -3.56 -5.62 -21.94
CA ASP A 179 -4.48 -4.56 -22.40
C ASP A 179 -4.01 -3.17 -21.95
N ILE A 180 -3.55 -3.07 -20.70
CA ILE A 180 -3.01 -1.84 -20.12
C ILE A 180 -1.77 -1.36 -20.88
N LYS A 181 -0.85 -2.28 -21.22
CA LYS A 181 0.34 -1.95 -22.03
C LYS A 181 -0.03 -1.58 -23.46
N ALA A 182 -1.05 -2.21 -24.05
CA ALA A 182 -1.58 -1.85 -25.36
C ALA A 182 -2.12 -0.41 -25.37
N LEU A 183 -2.91 -0.01 -24.36
CA LEU A 183 -3.37 1.38 -24.20
C LEU A 183 -2.21 2.38 -24.11
N TRP A 184 -1.16 2.04 -23.37
CA TRP A 184 0.03 2.89 -23.28
C TRP A 184 0.73 3.04 -24.64
N SER A 185 0.85 1.95 -25.40
CA SER A 185 1.43 1.97 -26.76
C SER A 185 0.58 2.79 -27.74
N ILE A 186 -0.76 2.74 -27.62
CA ILE A 186 -1.68 3.59 -28.39
C ILE A 186 -1.39 5.07 -28.11
N TRP A 187 -1.19 5.46 -26.85
CA TRP A 187 -0.81 6.83 -26.50
C TRP A 187 0.54 7.25 -27.11
N GLN A 188 1.54 6.36 -27.09
CA GLN A 188 2.88 6.63 -27.64
C GLN A 188 2.88 6.78 -29.17
N SER A 189 2.06 5.98 -29.87
CA SER A 189 2.06 5.89 -31.33
C SER A 189 1.32 7.00 -32.06
N ASN A 190 0.76 7.99 -31.35
CA ASN A 190 -0.10 9.05 -31.91
C ASN A 190 -1.30 8.52 -32.72
N ARG A 191 -1.73 7.27 -32.49
CA ARG A 191 -2.88 6.64 -33.17
C ARG A 191 -4.23 7.15 -32.70
N VAL A 192 -4.25 8.03 -31.71
CA VAL A 192 -5.45 8.64 -31.14
C VAL A 192 -5.48 10.13 -31.44
N ALA A 193 -6.68 10.68 -31.56
CA ALA A 193 -6.89 12.10 -31.80
C ALA A 193 -6.19 12.94 -30.72
N LYS A 194 -5.70 14.13 -31.12
CA LYS A 194 -4.85 14.99 -30.26
C LYS A 194 -5.55 15.39 -28.95
N ASP A 195 -6.85 15.64 -29.01
CA ASP A 195 -7.73 15.96 -27.88
C ASP A 195 -7.98 14.76 -26.96
N GLN A 196 -7.98 13.52 -27.49
CA GLN A 196 -8.12 12.29 -26.71
C GLN A 196 -6.80 11.81 -26.08
N LYS A 197 -5.64 12.23 -26.61
CA LYS A 197 -4.32 11.74 -26.19
C LYS A 197 -4.10 11.79 -24.68
N ARG A 198 -4.47 12.91 -24.03
CA ARG A 198 -4.36 13.05 -22.56
C ARG A 198 -5.25 12.05 -21.82
N THR A 199 -6.45 11.80 -22.33
CA THR A 199 -7.42 10.88 -21.69
C THR A 199 -6.94 9.44 -21.78
N VAL A 200 -6.41 9.00 -22.93
CA VAL A 200 -5.83 7.66 -23.10
C VAL A 200 -4.64 7.44 -22.16
N GLN A 201 -3.76 8.44 -22.05
CA GLN A 201 -2.65 8.42 -21.08
C GLN A 201 -3.15 8.20 -19.65
N LEU A 202 -4.16 8.98 -19.24
CA LEU A 202 -4.72 8.90 -17.89
C LEU A 202 -5.46 7.58 -17.66
N LEU A 203 -6.11 7.03 -18.68
CA LEU A 203 -6.79 5.73 -18.65
C LEU A 203 -5.78 4.60 -18.44
N ALA A 204 -4.71 4.54 -19.23
CA ALA A 204 -3.65 3.54 -19.06
C ALA A 204 -3.05 3.59 -17.65
N MET A 205 -2.66 4.77 -17.17
CA MET A 205 -2.14 4.95 -15.80
C MET A 205 -3.18 4.58 -14.73
N ARG A 206 -4.47 4.89 -14.95
CA ARG A 206 -5.56 4.53 -14.02
C ARG A 206 -5.67 3.02 -13.91
N ARG A 207 -5.75 2.31 -15.04
CA ARG A 207 -5.89 0.85 -15.07
C ARG A 207 -4.67 0.17 -14.45
N MET A 208 -3.45 0.63 -14.75
CA MET A 208 -2.22 0.12 -14.10
C MET A 208 -2.27 0.28 -12.58
N ARG A 209 -2.70 1.45 -12.07
CA ARG A 209 -2.82 1.65 -10.62
C ARG A 209 -3.92 0.77 -10.02
N ASN A 210 -5.07 0.65 -10.67
CA ASN A 210 -6.16 -0.19 -10.18
C ASN A 210 -5.74 -1.66 -10.10
N LEU A 211 -5.03 -2.17 -11.11
CA LEU A 211 -4.48 -3.52 -11.09
C LEU A 211 -3.46 -3.69 -9.95
N GLY A 212 -2.55 -2.73 -9.76
CA GLY A 212 -1.60 -2.78 -8.64
C GLY A 212 -2.27 -2.73 -7.27
N ASN A 213 -3.35 -1.96 -7.12
CA ASN A 213 -4.15 -1.95 -5.89
C ASN A 213 -4.92 -3.26 -5.70
N GLN A 214 -5.37 -3.90 -6.77
CA GLN A 214 -6.00 -5.21 -6.70
C GLN A 214 -5.01 -6.27 -6.22
N MET A 215 -3.80 -6.29 -6.77
CA MET A 215 -2.74 -7.22 -6.34
C MET A 215 -2.41 -7.02 -4.87
N GLU A 216 -2.31 -5.77 -4.43
CA GLU A 216 -2.11 -5.42 -3.04
C GLU A 216 -3.23 -5.95 -2.10
N ARG A 217 -4.50 -5.85 -2.52
CA ARG A 217 -5.63 -6.40 -1.76
C ARG A 217 -5.63 -7.93 -1.70
N LEU A 218 -5.23 -8.59 -2.79
CA LEU A 218 -5.05 -10.05 -2.82
C LEU A 218 -3.90 -10.47 -1.91
N ALA A 219 -2.82 -9.71 -1.90
CA ALA A 219 -1.69 -9.94 -1.02
C ALA A 219 -2.08 -9.84 0.47
N ASP A 220 -2.89 -8.84 0.84
CA ASP A 220 -3.44 -8.71 2.18
C ASP A 220 -4.45 -9.82 2.52
N ALA A 221 -5.27 -10.27 1.57
CA ALA A 221 -6.17 -11.41 1.81
C ALA A 221 -5.38 -12.71 2.04
N HIS A 222 -4.39 -13.01 1.20
CA HIS A 222 -3.54 -14.19 1.34
C HIS A 222 -2.70 -14.17 2.62
N SER A 223 -2.20 -13.02 3.06
CA SER A 223 -1.45 -12.96 4.32
C SER A 223 -2.35 -13.25 5.52
N ARG A 224 -3.60 -12.76 5.50
CA ARG A 224 -4.59 -13.00 6.55
C ARG A 224 -5.10 -14.44 6.56
N SER A 225 -5.13 -15.09 5.40
CA SER A 225 -5.41 -16.52 5.26
C SER A 225 -4.16 -17.40 5.48
N GLN A 226 -3.08 -16.86 6.05
CA GLN A 226 -1.81 -17.55 6.32
C GLN A 226 -1.06 -18.14 5.09
N GLN A 227 -1.39 -17.69 3.88
CA GLN A 227 -0.74 -18.12 2.63
C GLN A 227 0.42 -17.15 2.30
N MET A 228 1.49 -17.18 3.10
CA MET A 228 2.56 -16.18 3.06
C MET A 228 3.32 -16.11 1.73
N GLU A 229 3.56 -17.25 1.09
CA GLU A 229 4.19 -17.31 -0.23
C GLU A 229 3.37 -16.55 -1.28
N LYS A 230 2.07 -16.87 -1.42
CA LYS A 230 1.18 -16.15 -2.34
C LYS A 230 1.05 -14.67 -1.98
N ALA A 231 0.99 -14.35 -0.69
CA ALA A 231 0.98 -12.96 -0.26
C ALA A 231 2.22 -12.22 -0.76
N ALA A 232 3.40 -12.83 -0.61
CA ALA A 232 4.64 -12.27 -1.10
C ALA A 232 4.62 -12.06 -2.62
N GLU A 233 4.23 -13.07 -3.41
CA GLU A 233 4.09 -12.97 -4.88
C GLU A 233 3.17 -11.81 -5.29
N TYR A 234 2.01 -11.68 -4.66
CA TYR A 234 1.06 -10.61 -4.95
C TYR A 234 1.59 -9.22 -4.57
N TRP A 235 2.35 -9.12 -3.47
CA TRP A 235 3.05 -7.89 -3.13
C TRP A 235 4.10 -7.50 -4.17
N GLN A 236 4.85 -8.47 -4.73
CA GLN A 236 5.81 -8.23 -5.80
C GLN A 236 5.12 -7.73 -7.08
N LEU A 237 4.04 -8.40 -7.50
CA LEU A 237 3.24 -7.96 -8.66
C LEU A 237 2.70 -6.55 -8.48
N ALA A 238 2.21 -6.22 -7.28
CA ALA A 238 1.77 -4.87 -6.96
C ALA A 238 2.93 -3.86 -7.05
N ALA A 239 4.14 -4.24 -6.62
CA ALA A 239 5.32 -3.40 -6.63
C ALA A 239 5.77 -3.09 -8.07
N ASP A 240 5.84 -4.10 -8.93
CA ASP A 240 6.18 -3.95 -10.36
C ASP A 240 5.27 -2.96 -11.07
N MET A 241 3.97 -3.02 -10.79
CA MET A 241 2.99 -2.09 -11.37
C MET A 241 3.19 -0.66 -10.89
N ALA A 242 3.59 -0.47 -9.62
CA ALA A 242 3.93 0.85 -9.09
C ALA A 242 5.24 1.39 -9.66
N GLU A 243 6.26 0.55 -9.86
CA GLU A 243 7.49 0.95 -10.52
C GLU A 243 7.22 1.36 -11.98
N GLN A 244 6.41 0.59 -12.71
CA GLN A 244 6.01 0.92 -14.07
C GLN A 244 5.24 2.26 -14.13
N LEU A 245 4.40 2.56 -13.14
CA LEU A 245 3.75 3.87 -13.02
C LEU A 245 4.76 5.00 -12.80
N ALA A 246 5.79 4.79 -11.98
CA ALA A 246 6.85 5.79 -11.81
C ALA A 246 7.56 6.08 -13.13
N VAL A 247 7.89 5.04 -13.91
CA VAL A 247 8.48 5.17 -15.26
C VAL A 247 7.55 5.94 -16.19
N TRP A 248 6.27 5.60 -16.24
CA TRP A 248 5.29 6.30 -17.08
C TRP A 248 5.12 7.76 -16.68
N LYS A 249 5.16 8.06 -15.38
CA LYS A 249 5.13 9.44 -14.86
C LYS A 249 6.36 10.25 -15.29
N GLN A 250 7.53 9.64 -15.32
CA GLN A 250 8.74 10.27 -15.85
C GLN A 250 8.65 10.52 -17.36
N GLN A 251 8.18 9.53 -18.13
CA GLN A 251 8.05 9.64 -19.59
C GLN A 251 7.14 10.81 -20.01
N VAL A 252 6.09 11.09 -19.23
CA VAL A 252 5.18 12.21 -19.50
C VAL A 252 5.62 13.53 -18.84
N LYS A 253 6.80 13.55 -18.22
CA LYS A 253 7.36 14.70 -17.51
C LYS A 253 6.41 15.23 -16.42
N ASP A 254 5.76 14.33 -15.68
CA ASP A 254 4.90 14.71 -14.56
C ASP A 254 5.72 15.30 -13.40
N LYS A 255 5.05 15.90 -12.41
CA LYS A 255 5.71 16.49 -11.25
C LYS A 255 6.59 15.45 -10.53
N PRO A 256 7.82 15.79 -10.10
CA PRO A 256 8.72 14.87 -9.38
C PRO A 256 8.08 14.24 -8.13
N ALA A 257 7.19 15.00 -7.49
CA ALA A 257 6.25 14.58 -6.48
C ALA A 257 5.56 13.23 -6.76
N PHE A 258 4.93 13.10 -7.93
CA PHE A 258 4.15 11.92 -8.29
C PHE A 258 5.05 10.73 -8.63
N VAL A 259 6.20 11.00 -9.27
CA VAL A 259 7.22 9.97 -9.51
C VAL A 259 7.72 9.39 -8.17
N ARG A 260 8.06 10.27 -7.22
CA ARG A 260 8.50 9.88 -5.87
C ARG A 260 7.43 9.11 -5.12
N TYR A 261 6.15 9.50 -5.23
CA TYR A 261 5.04 8.75 -4.64
C TYR A 261 5.01 7.30 -5.13
N TYR A 262 5.05 7.07 -6.45
CA TYR A 262 4.97 5.70 -6.99
C TYR A 262 6.23 4.87 -6.71
N ARG A 263 7.41 5.49 -6.64
CA ARG A 263 8.63 4.82 -6.18
C ARG A 263 8.53 4.39 -4.71
N ASN A 264 8.04 5.27 -3.84
CA ASN A 264 7.80 4.92 -2.44
C ASN A 264 6.76 3.81 -2.31
N GLN A 265 5.71 3.84 -3.13
CA GLN A 265 4.69 2.78 -3.16
C GLN A 265 5.28 1.44 -3.63
N ALA A 266 6.08 1.44 -4.69
CA ALA A 266 6.76 0.23 -5.17
C ALA A 266 7.70 -0.34 -4.08
N ALA A 267 8.54 0.51 -3.47
CA ALA A 267 9.44 0.08 -2.41
C ALA A 267 8.70 -0.43 -1.16
N ALA A 268 7.58 0.19 -0.77
CA ALA A 268 6.76 -0.28 0.34
C ALA A 268 6.16 -1.67 0.08
N ARG A 269 5.73 -1.93 -1.16
CA ARG A 269 5.20 -3.23 -1.61
C ARG A 269 6.30 -4.30 -1.67
N TRP A 270 7.48 -3.97 -2.18
CA TRP A 270 8.65 -4.86 -2.15
C TRP A 270 9.09 -5.20 -0.72
N ASN A 271 9.07 -4.24 0.21
CA ASN A 271 9.33 -4.52 1.63
C ASN A 271 8.29 -5.45 2.24
N LYS A 272 7.00 -5.31 1.90
CA LYS A 272 5.96 -6.27 2.33
C LYS A 272 6.22 -7.66 1.75
N ALA A 273 6.58 -7.77 0.47
CA ALA A 273 6.97 -9.04 -0.13
C ALA A 273 8.15 -9.69 0.63
N ALA A 274 9.19 -8.91 0.93
CA ALA A 274 10.35 -9.37 1.69
C ALA A 274 9.97 -9.89 3.08
N LEU A 275 9.08 -9.17 3.78
CA LEU A 275 8.55 -9.57 5.09
C LEU A 275 7.83 -10.93 5.02
N PHE A 276 7.00 -11.15 4.01
CA PHE A 276 6.26 -12.41 3.86
C PHE A 276 7.14 -13.57 3.38
N TRP A 277 8.11 -13.34 2.50
CA TRP A 277 9.09 -14.36 2.13
C TRP A 277 9.88 -14.87 3.35
N ARG A 278 10.25 -13.99 4.29
CA ARG A 278 10.90 -14.39 5.55
C ARG A 278 10.05 -15.26 6.47
N GLN A 279 8.74 -15.25 6.30
CA GLN A 279 7.82 -16.10 7.06
C GLN A 279 7.64 -17.48 6.41
N THR A 280 8.30 -17.72 5.27
CA THR A 280 8.34 -19.04 4.63
C THR A 280 9.68 -19.71 4.94
N GLU A 281 9.65 -21.03 5.19
CA GLU A 281 10.83 -21.78 5.65
C GLU A 281 11.96 -21.91 4.60
N ALA A 282 11.70 -21.53 3.33
CA ALA A 282 12.58 -21.83 2.20
C ALA A 282 12.96 -20.63 1.32
N ALA A 283 12.68 -19.38 1.74
CA ALA A 283 12.76 -18.23 0.83
C ALA A 283 13.61 -17.04 1.32
N GLU A 284 14.74 -17.31 1.99
CA GLU A 284 15.67 -16.25 2.41
C GLU A 284 16.22 -15.45 1.20
N GLU A 285 16.56 -16.13 0.10
CA GLU A 285 17.03 -15.48 -1.12
C GLU A 285 15.97 -14.55 -1.73
N GLN A 286 14.71 -15.00 -1.78
CA GLN A 286 13.58 -14.20 -2.29
C GLN A 286 13.30 -13.00 -1.38
N ALA A 287 13.42 -13.18 -0.07
CA ALA A 287 13.29 -12.08 0.88
C ALA A 287 14.38 -11.02 0.69
N ASP A 288 15.63 -11.43 0.55
CA ASP A 288 16.76 -10.54 0.32
C ASP A 288 16.68 -9.86 -1.05
N PHE A 289 16.29 -10.60 -2.10
CA PHE A 289 16.00 -10.03 -3.41
C PHE A 289 14.93 -8.93 -3.34
N ALA A 290 13.79 -9.22 -2.72
CA ALA A 290 12.69 -8.27 -2.57
C ALA A 290 13.12 -7.01 -1.80
N ARG A 291 13.93 -7.17 -0.73
CA ARG A 291 14.49 -6.03 -0.01
C ARG A 291 15.42 -5.21 -0.89
N ASN A 292 16.37 -5.85 -1.58
CA ASN A 292 17.34 -5.18 -2.43
C ASN A 292 16.64 -4.38 -3.55
N GLU A 293 15.55 -4.89 -4.10
CA GLU A 293 14.71 -4.16 -5.06
C GLU A 293 14.06 -2.91 -4.44
N ALA A 294 13.52 -3.01 -3.22
CA ALA A 294 13.00 -1.84 -2.52
C ALA A 294 14.07 -0.75 -2.31
N GLU A 295 15.28 -1.15 -1.90
CA GLU A 295 16.41 -0.24 -1.72
C GLU A 295 16.86 0.40 -3.03
N ARG A 296 17.00 -0.39 -4.10
CA ARG A 296 17.34 0.08 -5.45
C ARG A 296 16.41 1.20 -5.90
N ILE A 297 15.10 1.00 -5.73
CA ILE A 297 14.07 1.98 -6.12
C ILE A 297 14.20 3.29 -5.31
N LEU A 298 14.51 3.20 -4.03
CA LEU A 298 14.63 4.36 -3.13
C LEU A 298 15.94 5.12 -3.35
N ASN A 299 17.06 4.44 -3.56
CA ASN A 299 18.39 5.05 -3.72
C ASN A 299 18.52 5.85 -5.03
N GLY A 300 17.70 5.57 -6.04
CA GLY A 300 17.55 6.42 -7.23
C GLY A 300 16.76 7.72 -7.02
N THR A 301 16.40 8.07 -5.78
CA THR A 301 15.50 9.19 -5.45
C THR A 301 16.16 10.11 -4.43
N GLU A 302 16.69 11.27 -4.85
CA GLU A 302 17.05 12.33 -3.91
C GLU A 302 15.83 12.66 -3.04
N GLN A 303 15.97 12.51 -1.71
CA GLN A 303 14.91 12.78 -0.74
C GLN A 303 14.56 14.27 -0.74
N LYS A 304 13.52 14.66 -1.47
CA LYS A 304 12.82 15.94 -1.27
C LYS A 304 11.57 15.70 -0.43
N SER A 305 11.36 16.58 0.56
CA SER A 305 10.26 16.55 1.53
C SER A 305 8.88 16.31 0.90
N ILE A 306 8.01 15.52 1.55
CA ILE A 306 6.57 15.42 1.23
C ILE A 306 5.83 16.73 1.53
N ALA A 307 6.42 17.68 2.29
CA ALA A 307 5.79 18.97 2.57
C ALA A 307 5.69 19.91 1.35
N ASP A 308 6.38 19.58 0.25
CA ASP A 308 6.29 20.30 -1.04
C ASP A 308 5.20 19.71 -1.97
N LEU A 309 4.30 18.88 -1.43
CA LEU A 309 3.14 18.26 -2.11
C LEU A 309 1.83 18.98 -1.77
#